data_AF-A0A1X3HFM2-F1
#
_entry.id   AF-A0A1X3HFM2-F1
#
_cell.length_a   1.000
_cell.length_b   1.000
_cell.length_c   1.000
_cell.angle_alpha   90.00
_cell.angle_beta   90.00
_cell.angle_gamma   90.00
#
_symmetry.space_group_name_H-M   'P 1'
#
loop_
_entity.id
_entity.type
_entity.pdbx_description
1 polymer ?
#
loop_
_entity_poly.entity_id
_entity_poly.type
_entity_poly.pdbx_seq_one_letter_code
_entity_poly.pdbx_strand_id
1 'polypeptide(L)'
;ALGLVLAIGAGAAAVVLAEIMMAGLFTEDEVERRLGLPYLGAVPTLGTTVDDAKTLRGLTPPDYLLAKPLSSFAESLRKLRASVLFSKVGETVQVIAVTSSLPGEGKTTTTFSLARTLATSGAKVVVVDCDLRQSAISQFLKEPPPVGLLE
;
A
#
# COMPACT_ATOMS: atom_id res chain seq x y z
N ALA A 1 16.08 30.33 34.04
CA ALA A 1 15.02 29.33 34.36
C ALA A 1 13.72 29.62 33.61
N LEU A 2 13.09 30.78 33.81
CA LEU A 2 11.75 31.09 33.23
C LEU A 2 11.68 31.04 31.69
N GLY A 3 12.68 31.59 30.99
CA GLY A 3 12.72 31.57 29.52
C GLY A 3 12.86 30.16 28.92
N LEU A 4 13.54 29.25 29.62
CA LEU A 4 13.66 27.85 29.20
C LEU A 4 12.30 27.14 29.32
N VAL A 5 11.58 27.38 30.42
CA VAL A 5 10.26 26.81 30.66
C VAL A 5 9.26 27.31 29.62
N LEU A 6 9.28 28.61 29.30
CA LEU A 6 8.42 29.20 28.27
C LEU A 6 8.73 28.65 26.87
N ALA A 7 10.01 28.49 26.52
CA ALA A 7 10.41 27.95 25.22
C ALA A 7 9.97 26.49 25.05
N ILE A 8 10.15 25.66 26.09
CA ILE A 8 9.68 24.26 26.07
C ILE A 8 8.15 24.21 25.97
N GLY A 9 7.45 25.03 26.75
CA GLY A 9 5.98 25.09 26.73
C GLY A 9 5.43 25.51 25.37
N ALA A 10 5.99 26.56 24.77
CA ALA A 10 5.60 27.02 23.44
C ALA A 10 5.91 25.98 22.35
N GLY A 11 7.07 25.31 22.44
CA GLY A 11 7.44 24.25 21.51
C GLY A 11 6.49 23.04 21.59
N ALA A 12 6.17 22.57 22.79
CA ALA A 12 5.22 21.49 22.99
C ALA A 12 3.82 21.86 22.47
N ALA A 13 3.34 23.07 22.77
CA ALA A 13 2.05 23.56 22.27
C ALA A 13 2.02 23.66 20.74
N ALA A 14 3.11 24.12 20.11
CA ALA A 14 3.20 24.21 18.65
C ALA A 14 3.18 22.82 17.99
N VAL A 15 3.84 21.81 18.57
CA VAL A 15 3.80 20.42 18.07
C VAL A 15 2.39 19.87 18.14
N VAL A 16 1.71 20.01 19.29
CA VAL A 16 0.32 19.55 19.45
C VAL A 16 -0.61 20.26 18.47
N LEU A 17 -0.45 21.58 18.27
CA LEU A 17 -1.26 22.32 17.31
C LEU A 17 -1.01 21.84 15.87
N ALA A 18 0.25 21.62 15.50
CA ALA A 18 0.60 21.08 14.18
C ALA A 18 0.00 19.68 13.96
N GLU A 19 0.01 18.83 14.99
CA GLU A 19 -0.59 17.51 14.95
C GLU A 19 -2.13 17.57 14.80
N ILE A 20 -2.80 18.49 15.51
CA ILE A 20 -4.25 18.72 15.35
C ILE A 20 -4.59 19.26 13.95
N MET A 21 -3.71 20.06 13.36
CA MET A 21 -3.89 20.58 12.00
C MET A 21 -3.63 19.54 10.89
N MET A 22 -3.02 18.40 11.23
CA MET A 22 -2.72 17.34 10.27
C MET A 22 -3.96 16.49 10.01
N ALA A 23 -4.62 16.72 8.88
CA ALA A 23 -5.74 15.89 8.43
C ALA A 23 -5.22 14.65 7.70
N GLY A 24 -5.48 13.46 8.24
CA GLY A 24 -5.13 12.18 7.62
C GLY A 24 -5.64 10.98 8.41
N LEU A 25 -5.28 9.78 7.95
CA LEU A 25 -5.48 8.51 8.66
C LEU A 25 -4.09 7.89 8.87
N PHE A 26 -3.55 8.02 10.07
CA PHE A 26 -2.16 7.62 10.36
C PHE A 26 -2.05 6.37 11.24
N THR A 27 -3.15 5.96 11.86
CA THR A 27 -3.19 4.77 12.72
C THR A 27 -4.32 3.83 12.33
N GLU A 28 -4.15 2.55 12.67
CA GLU A 28 -5.18 1.52 12.53
C GLU A 28 -6.48 1.93 13.25
N ASP A 29 -6.39 2.36 14.51
CA ASP A 29 -7.53 2.83 15.29
C ASP A 29 -8.30 3.97 14.61
N GLU A 30 -7.59 4.86 13.92
CA GLU A 30 -8.21 5.98 13.23
C GLU A 30 -9.00 5.54 12.01
N VAL A 31 -8.48 4.57 11.25
CA VAL A 31 -9.19 3.93 10.13
C VAL A 31 -10.48 3.27 10.64
N GLU A 32 -10.38 2.44 11.68
CA GLU A 32 -11.53 1.69 12.18
C GLU A 32 -12.59 2.61 12.82
N ARG A 33 -12.18 3.56 13.66
CA ARG A 33 -13.13 4.43 14.37
C ARG A 33 -13.77 5.49 13.48
N ARG A 34 -13.03 6.04 12.51
CA ARG A 34 -13.57 7.11 11.64
C ARG A 34 -14.30 6.57 10.42
N LEU A 35 -13.88 5.44 9.86
CA LEU A 35 -14.51 4.87 8.66
C LEU A 35 -15.49 3.73 8.97
N GLY A 36 -15.40 3.10 10.15
CA GLY A 36 -16.21 1.92 10.48
C GLY A 36 -15.86 0.70 9.63
N LEU A 37 -14.65 0.66 9.08
CA LEU A 37 -14.16 -0.41 8.21
C LEU A 37 -13.01 -1.15 8.88
N PRO A 38 -12.88 -2.47 8.68
CA PRO A 38 -11.76 -3.22 9.21
C PRO A 38 -10.45 -2.76 8.57
N TYR A 39 -9.43 -2.57 9.39
CA TYR A 39 -8.09 -2.29 8.89
C TYR A 39 -7.45 -3.56 8.34
N LEU A 40 -7.03 -3.54 7.06
CA LEU A 40 -6.45 -4.71 6.40
C LEU A 40 -4.91 -4.77 6.49
N GLY A 41 -4.25 -3.65 6.77
CA GLY A 41 -2.80 -3.57 6.89
C GLY A 41 -2.19 -2.34 6.22
N ALA A 42 -0.92 -2.09 6.55
CA ALA A 42 -0.10 -1.03 5.98
C ALA A 42 1.00 -1.61 5.10
N VAL A 43 1.11 -1.08 3.89
CA VAL A 43 2.19 -1.37 2.97
C VAL A 43 3.16 -0.18 2.98
N PRO A 44 4.39 -0.35 3.48
CA PRO A 44 5.35 0.74 3.51
C PRO A 44 5.78 1.12 2.09
N THR A 45 6.21 2.36 1.91
CA THR A 45 6.82 2.75 0.64
C THR A 45 8.14 2.03 0.50
N LEU A 46 8.43 1.50 -0.69
CA LEU A 46 9.64 0.70 -0.89
C LEU A 46 10.91 1.47 -0.51
N GLY A 47 10.98 2.77 -0.83
CA GLY A 47 12.10 3.65 -0.48
C GLY A 47 12.37 3.79 1.02
N THR A 48 11.39 3.53 1.90
CA THR A 48 11.60 3.59 3.36
C THR A 48 12.02 2.25 3.96
N THR A 49 11.93 1.17 3.18
CA THR A 49 12.25 -0.20 3.64
C THR A 49 13.61 -0.73 3.17
N VAL A 50 14.28 0.02 2.29
CA VAL A 50 15.48 -0.45 1.62
C VAL A 50 16.67 0.41 2.03
N ASP A 51 17.69 -0.24 2.60
CA ASP A 51 18.88 0.42 3.13
C ASP A 51 19.81 0.96 2.03
N ASP A 52 19.81 0.34 0.85
CA ASP A 52 20.66 0.74 -0.28
C ASP A 52 19.84 0.97 -1.55
N ALA A 53 19.78 2.23 -2.00
CA ALA A 53 19.13 2.63 -3.24
C ALA A 53 19.65 1.87 -4.48
N LYS A 54 20.86 1.30 -4.45
CA LYS A 54 21.37 0.45 -5.53
C LYS A 54 20.57 -0.85 -5.69
N THR A 55 20.00 -1.38 -4.60
CA THR A 55 19.16 -2.57 -4.65
C THR A 55 17.79 -2.33 -5.29
N LEU A 56 17.40 -1.07 -5.49
CA LEU A 56 16.19 -0.66 -6.21
C LEU A 56 16.40 -0.47 -7.71
N ARG A 57 17.64 -0.54 -8.22
CA ARG A 57 17.95 -0.16 -9.61
C ARG A 57 17.15 -0.99 -10.62
N GLY A 58 16.15 -0.34 -11.23
CA GLY A 58 15.32 -0.90 -12.29
C GLY A 58 14.26 -1.91 -11.84
N LEU A 59 14.06 -2.10 -10.53
CA LEU A 59 13.01 -2.99 -10.02
C LEU A 59 11.75 -2.19 -9.69
N THR A 60 10.63 -2.65 -10.24
CA THR A 60 9.31 -2.19 -9.80
C THR A 60 9.01 -2.77 -8.41
N PRO A 61 8.13 -2.16 -7.58
CA PRO A 61 7.77 -2.74 -6.29
C PRO A 61 7.22 -4.18 -6.37
N PRO A 62 6.40 -4.56 -7.36
CA PRO A 62 6.01 -5.96 -7.56
C PRO A 62 7.18 -6.90 -7.87
N ASP A 63 8.18 -6.46 -8.67
CA ASP A 63 9.36 -7.29 -8.99
C ASP A 63 10.31 -7.40 -7.79
N TYR A 64 10.40 -6.36 -6.96
CA TYR A 64 11.17 -6.37 -5.73
C TYR A 64 10.73 -7.48 -4.77
N LEU A 65 9.43 -7.79 -4.71
CA LEU A 65 8.90 -8.90 -3.90
C LEU A 65 9.55 -10.25 -4.29
N LEU A 66 9.80 -10.45 -5.58
CA LEU A 66 10.42 -11.67 -6.09
C LEU A 66 11.93 -11.67 -5.88
N ALA A 67 12.57 -10.51 -6.04
CA ALA A 67 14.02 -10.37 -5.85
C ALA A 67 14.44 -10.46 -4.38
N LYS A 68 13.60 -9.96 -3.45
CA LYS A 68 13.87 -9.88 -2.01
C LYS A 68 12.66 -10.39 -1.20
N PRO A 69 12.36 -11.70 -1.26
CA PRO A 69 11.18 -12.27 -0.62
C PRO A 69 11.22 -12.16 0.91
N LEU A 70 12.38 -12.08 1.54
CA LEU A 70 12.51 -11.96 3.00
C LEU A 70 12.52 -10.50 3.50
N SER A 71 12.26 -9.53 2.62
CA SER A 71 12.21 -8.11 3.00
C SER A 71 10.97 -7.77 3.84
N SER A 72 11.05 -6.70 4.64
CA SER A 72 9.92 -6.15 5.39
C SER A 72 8.76 -5.74 4.47
N PHE A 73 9.07 -5.18 3.29
CA PHE A 73 8.07 -4.89 2.26
C PHE A 73 7.32 -6.15 1.82
N ALA A 74 8.04 -7.24 1.51
CA ALA A 74 7.42 -8.51 1.15
C ALA A 74 6.56 -9.09 2.27
N GLU A 75 6.99 -8.95 3.52
CA GLU A 75 6.22 -9.41 4.68
C GLU A 75 4.94 -8.60 4.89
N SER A 76 4.97 -7.28 4.71
CA SER A 76 3.76 -6.45 4.73
C SER A 76 2.72 -6.89 3.70
N LEU A 77 3.15 -7.27 2.47
CA LEU A 77 2.23 -7.80 1.46
C LEU A 77 1.71 -9.20 1.80
N ARG A 78 2.50 -10.05 2.45
CA ARG A 78 2.00 -11.35 2.95
C ARG A 78 0.93 -11.19 4.01
N LYS A 79 1.13 -10.24 4.93
CA LYS A 79 0.12 -9.86 5.94
C LYS A 79 -1.14 -9.33 5.28
N LEU A 80 -1.02 -8.37 4.36
CA LEU A 80 -2.16 -7.85 3.59
C LEU A 80 -2.92 -8.97 2.87
N ARG A 81 -2.22 -9.89 2.20
CA ARG A 81 -2.84 -11.05 1.54
C ARG A 81 -3.64 -11.89 2.53
N ALA A 82 -3.08 -12.21 3.70
CA ALA A 82 -3.78 -12.97 4.72
C ALA A 82 -5.04 -12.22 5.19
N SER A 83 -4.93 -10.94 5.53
CA SER A 83 -6.07 -10.10 5.94
C SER A 83 -7.17 -10.08 4.88
N VAL A 84 -6.82 -9.97 3.59
CA VAL A 84 -7.80 -9.98 2.50
C VAL A 84 -8.48 -11.35 2.39
N LEU A 85 -7.72 -12.45 2.39
CA LEU A 85 -8.26 -13.81 2.26
C LEU A 85 -9.14 -14.21 3.46
N PHE A 86 -8.88 -13.66 4.65
CA PHE A 86 -9.65 -13.90 5.87
C PHE A 86 -10.62 -12.77 6.23
N SER A 87 -10.78 -11.77 5.35
CA SER A 87 -11.68 -10.62 5.58
C SER A 87 -13.15 -11.03 5.71
N LYS A 88 -13.52 -12.18 5.13
CA LYS A 88 -14.84 -12.77 5.25
C LYS A 88 -14.76 -14.18 5.82
N VAL A 89 -15.30 -14.35 7.02
CA VAL A 89 -15.35 -15.66 7.68
C VAL A 89 -16.31 -16.57 6.92
N GLY A 90 -15.82 -17.74 6.50
CA GLY A 90 -16.64 -18.78 5.85
C GLY A 90 -16.86 -18.60 4.35
N GLU A 91 -16.35 -17.53 3.73
CA GLU A 91 -16.42 -17.30 2.28
C GLU A 91 -15.03 -17.33 1.65
N THR A 92 -14.93 -17.86 0.43
CA THR A 92 -13.72 -17.78 -0.38
C THR A 92 -13.68 -16.46 -1.14
N VAL A 93 -12.67 -15.63 -0.87
CA VAL A 93 -12.46 -14.38 -1.61
C VAL A 93 -11.82 -14.69 -2.97
N GLN A 94 -12.58 -14.49 -4.05
CA GLN A 94 -12.10 -14.73 -5.43
C GLN A 94 -11.95 -13.45 -6.26
N VAL A 95 -12.72 -12.41 -5.94
CA VAL A 95 -12.71 -11.14 -6.67
C VAL A 95 -12.39 -10.02 -5.68
N ILE A 96 -11.35 -9.25 -5.97
CA ILE A 96 -10.86 -8.15 -5.12
C ILE A 96 -10.83 -6.89 -5.97
N ALA A 97 -11.63 -5.90 -5.61
CA ALA A 97 -11.55 -4.56 -6.17
C ALA A 97 -10.62 -3.69 -5.32
N VAL A 98 -9.59 -3.11 -5.94
CA VAL A 98 -8.67 -2.17 -5.28
C VAL A 98 -8.98 -0.77 -5.79
N THR A 99 -9.35 0.13 -4.89
CA THR A 99 -9.71 1.51 -5.19
C THR A 99 -9.03 2.47 -4.21
N SER A 100 -9.11 3.76 -4.51
CA SER A 100 -8.53 4.81 -3.67
C SER A 100 -9.32 6.11 -3.83
N SER A 101 -9.27 6.99 -2.83
CA SER A 101 -10.04 8.25 -2.82
C SER A 101 -9.42 9.29 -3.75
N LEU A 102 -8.10 9.24 -3.94
CA LEU A 102 -7.33 10.18 -4.75
C LEU A 102 -6.39 9.47 -5.74
N PRO A 103 -6.04 10.13 -6.86
CA PRO A 103 -4.92 9.69 -7.71
C PRO A 103 -3.61 9.60 -6.92
N GLY A 104 -2.74 8.65 -7.28
CA GLY A 104 -1.40 8.54 -6.69
C GLY A 104 -1.29 7.78 -5.35
N GLU A 105 -2.40 7.33 -4.74
CA GLU A 105 -2.39 6.60 -3.45
C GLU A 105 -1.85 5.15 -3.53
N GLY A 106 -1.22 4.75 -4.64
CA GLY A 106 -0.58 3.45 -4.77
C GLY A 106 -1.50 2.28 -5.14
N LYS A 107 -2.77 2.51 -5.49
CA LYS A 107 -3.74 1.47 -5.93
C LYS A 107 -3.16 0.48 -6.95
N THR A 108 -2.60 0.94 -8.07
CA THR A 108 -2.02 0.06 -9.11
C THR A 108 -0.83 -0.75 -8.57
N THR A 109 0.07 -0.10 -7.82
CA THR A 109 1.23 -0.77 -7.21
C THR A 109 0.77 -1.87 -6.24
N THR A 110 -0.17 -1.56 -5.35
CA THR A 110 -0.73 -2.51 -4.39
C THR A 110 -1.43 -3.68 -5.10
N THR A 111 -2.20 -3.42 -6.15
CA THR A 111 -2.84 -4.46 -6.97
C THR A 111 -1.81 -5.44 -7.54
N PHE A 112 -0.75 -4.94 -8.18
CA PHE A 112 0.28 -5.78 -8.77
C PHE A 112 1.11 -6.53 -7.72
N SER A 113 1.46 -5.86 -6.63
CA SER A 113 2.19 -6.46 -5.52
C SER A 113 1.37 -7.57 -4.85
N LEU A 114 0.09 -7.34 -4.57
CA LEU A 114 -0.81 -8.34 -4.01
C LEU A 114 -1.00 -9.52 -4.98
N ALA A 115 -1.18 -9.24 -6.29
CA ALA A 115 -1.29 -10.26 -7.31
C ALA A 115 -0.04 -11.14 -7.40
N ARG A 116 1.15 -10.55 -7.35
CA ARG A 116 2.44 -11.28 -7.28
C ARG A 116 2.51 -12.16 -6.03
N THR A 117 2.14 -11.64 -4.86
CA THR A 117 2.15 -12.42 -3.61
C THR A 117 1.15 -13.59 -3.66
N LEU A 118 -0.06 -13.38 -4.18
CA LEU A 118 -1.06 -14.44 -4.40
C LEU A 118 -0.54 -15.50 -5.37
N ALA A 119 -0.01 -15.09 -6.53
CA ALA A 119 0.53 -15.99 -7.54
C ALA A 119 1.71 -16.81 -7.02
N THR A 120 2.59 -16.20 -6.22
CA THR A 120 3.75 -16.89 -5.62
C THR A 120 3.31 -17.96 -4.61
N SER A 121 2.12 -17.81 -4.01
CA SER A 121 1.51 -18.84 -3.15
C SER A 121 0.76 -19.94 -3.91
N GLY A 122 0.84 -19.96 -5.24
CA GLY A 122 0.24 -20.99 -6.10
C GLY A 122 -1.16 -20.66 -6.63
N ALA A 123 -1.71 -19.49 -6.31
CA ALA A 123 -3.01 -19.08 -6.82
C ALA A 123 -2.93 -18.73 -8.31
N LYS A 124 -3.98 -19.06 -9.07
CA LYS A 124 -4.18 -18.54 -10.43
C LYS A 124 -4.79 -17.15 -10.31
N VAL A 125 -4.07 -16.12 -10.74
CA VAL A 125 -4.46 -14.72 -10.56
C VAL A 125 -4.47 -14.02 -11.92
N VAL A 126 -5.49 -13.21 -12.14
CA VAL A 126 -5.58 -12.27 -13.27
C VAL A 126 -5.77 -10.86 -12.72
N VAL A 127 -5.03 -9.91 -13.26
CA VAL A 127 -5.22 -8.48 -12.97
C VAL A 127 -6.05 -7.90 -14.11
N VAL A 128 -7.14 -7.23 -13.77
CA VAL A 128 -8.00 -6.53 -14.72
C VAL A 128 -7.88 -5.05 -14.45
N ASP A 129 -7.42 -4.27 -15.43
CA ASP A 129 -7.37 -2.82 -15.32
C ASP A 129 -8.73 -2.22 -15.70
N CYS A 130 -9.43 -1.72 -14.69
CA CYS A 130 -10.71 -1.02 -14.86
C CYS A 130 -10.55 0.51 -14.89
N ASP A 131 -9.33 1.06 -14.79
CA ASP A 131 -9.08 2.50 -14.93
C ASP A 131 -8.77 2.85 -16.40
N LEU A 132 -9.84 3.00 -17.17
CA LEU A 132 -9.75 3.30 -18.61
C LEU A 132 -9.26 4.72 -18.90
N ARG A 133 -9.23 5.61 -17.91
CA ARG A 133 -8.89 7.02 -18.10
C ARG A 133 -7.41 7.30 -17.79
N GLN A 134 -6.87 6.66 -16.75
CA GLN A 134 -5.48 6.78 -16.34
C GLN A 134 -4.88 5.40 -16.12
N SER A 135 -4.94 4.56 -17.16
CA SER A 135 -4.33 3.24 -17.12
C SER A 135 -2.83 3.36 -16.84
N ALA A 136 -2.42 2.79 -15.72
CA ALA A 136 -1.04 2.77 -15.27
C ALA A 136 -0.48 1.34 -15.28
N ILE A 137 -1.16 0.40 -15.93
CA ILE A 137 -0.77 -1.01 -15.93
C ILE A 137 0.51 -1.27 -16.72
N SER A 138 0.75 -0.50 -17.79
CA SER A 138 1.89 -0.63 -18.68
C SER A 138 3.24 -0.50 -17.97
N GLN A 139 3.31 0.26 -16.86
CA GLN A 139 4.54 0.42 -16.09
C GLN A 139 5.02 -0.88 -15.40
N PHE A 140 4.13 -1.86 -15.25
CA PHE A 140 4.41 -3.15 -14.61
C PHE A 140 4.42 -4.32 -15.58
N LEU A 141 4.10 -4.08 -16.85
CA LEU A 141 4.12 -5.08 -17.91
C LEU A 141 5.39 -4.91 -18.74
N LYS A 142 6.02 -6.05 -19.10
CA LYS A 142 7.14 -6.02 -20.04
C LYS A 142 6.69 -5.65 -21.45
N GLU A 143 5.51 -6.12 -21.84
CA GLU A 143 4.87 -5.87 -23.12
C GLU A 143 3.38 -5.60 -22.90
N PRO A 144 2.78 -4.61 -23.59
CA PRO A 144 1.35 -4.36 -23.50
C PRO A 144 0.57 -5.54 -24.13
N PRO A 145 -0.61 -5.90 -23.57
CA PRO A 145 -1.43 -6.93 -24.17
C PRO A 145 -1.95 -6.48 -25.55
N PRO A 146 -2.09 -7.40 -26.51
CA PRO A 146 -2.56 -7.07 -27.87
C PRO A 146 -4.06 -6.71 -27.93
N VAL A 147 -4.83 -7.08 -26.90
CA VAL A 147 -6.26 -6.79 -26.75
C VAL A 147 -6.52 -6.37 -25.32
N GLY A 148 -7.23 -5.25 -25.13
CA GLY A 148 -7.59 -4.71 -23.83
C GLY A 148 -8.98 -5.13 -23.32
N LEU A 149 -9.45 -4.49 -22.26
CA LEU A 149 -10.78 -4.74 -21.70
C LEU A 149 -11.93 -4.24 -22.61
N LEU A 150 -11.65 -3.28 -23.49
CA LEU A 150 -12.64 -2.61 -24.36
C LEU A 150 -12.61 -3.09 -25.81
N GLU A 151 -11.70 -3.98 -26.17
CA GLU A 151 -11.46 -4.48 -27.54
C GLU A 151 -11.83 -5.96 -27.64
#